data_AF-A0A060CMR4-F1
#
_entry.id   AF-A0A060CMR4-F1
#
_cell.length_a   1.000
_cell.length_b   1.000
_cell.length_c   1.000
_cell.angle_alpha   90.00
_cell.angle_beta   90.00
_cell.angle_gamma   90.00
#
_symmetry.space_group_name_H-M   'P 1'
#
loop_
_entity.id
_entity.type
_entity.pdbx_description
1 polymer ?
#
loop_
_entity_poly.entity_id
_entity_poly.type
_entity_poly.pdbx_seq_one_letter_code
_entity_poly.pdbx_strand_id
1 'polypeptide(L)' 'MGYVVIQPIARWAFKNWSILSYRQLINYLIQRGECVVVTGGRSEAEFSAIQDIVHGCQPSERIINLAGKLEIPELAAL' A
#
# COMPACT_ATOMS: atom_id res chain seq x y z
N MET A 1 18.91 -3.60 -4.45
CA MET A 1 17.64 -3.44 -5.21
C MET A 1 16.70 -2.64 -4.33
N GLY A 2 16.07 -1.58 -4.85
CA GLY A 2 15.19 -0.72 -4.07
C GLY A 2 13.72 -1.14 -4.14
N TYR A 3 12.90 -0.55 -3.27
CA TYR A 3 11.43 -0.64 -3.32
C TYR A 3 10.82 0.70 -2.93
N VAL A 4 9.53 0.86 -3.23
CA VAL A 4 8.73 2.02 -2.83
C VAL A 4 7.74 1.58 -1.76
N VAL A 5 7.77 2.21 -0.60
CA VAL A 5 6.78 2.00 0.47
C VAL A 5 5.62 2.96 0.29
N ILE A 6 4.39 2.45 0.33
CA ILE A 6 3.16 3.24 0.29
C ILE A 6 2.31 2.88 1.51
N GLN A 7 1.97 3.90 2.31
CA GLN A 7 1.02 3.78 3.42
C GLN A 7 -0.27 4.55 3.08
N PRO A 8 -1.30 3.89 2.51
CA PRO A 8 -2.40 4.61 1.87
C PRO A 8 -3.37 5.29 2.83
N ILE A 9 -3.48 4.76 4.04
CA ILE A 9 -4.51 5.16 5.00
C ILE A 9 -3.88 5.93 6.16
N ALA A 10 -4.37 7.15 6.37
CA ALA A 10 -4.03 8.00 7.49
C ALA A 10 -5.07 7.83 8.61
N ARG A 11 -4.66 8.19 9.83
CA ARG A 11 -5.56 8.26 11.00
C ARG A 11 -6.79 9.15 10.76
N TRP A 12 -6.63 10.20 9.94
CA TRP A 12 -7.70 11.13 9.62
C TRP A 12 -8.15 10.92 8.17
N ALA A 13 -9.34 10.36 7.99
CA ALA A 13 -9.81 9.90 6.68
C ALA A 13 -9.83 11.00 5.60
N PHE A 14 -10.09 12.26 5.96
CA PHE A 14 -10.09 13.37 5.00
C PHE A 14 -8.70 13.67 4.39
N LYS A 15 -7.62 13.13 4.98
CA LYS A 15 -6.25 13.24 4.43
C LYS A 15 -5.92 12.12 3.45
N ASN A 16 -6.79 11.11 3.34
CA ASN A 16 -6.56 10.00 2.43
C ASN A 16 -6.72 10.46 0.99
N TRP A 17 -5.86 9.96 0.13
CA TRP A 17 -6.07 10.06 -1.31
C TRP A 17 -7.16 9.10 -1.77
N SER A 18 -7.67 9.30 -2.98
CA SER A 18 -8.70 8.40 -3.52
C SER A 18 -8.11 7.01 -3.77
N ILE A 19 -8.93 5.96 -3.57
CA ILE A 19 -8.56 4.57 -3.89
C ILE A 19 -8.08 4.45 -5.35
N LEU A 20 -8.73 5.15 -6.28
CA LEU A 20 -8.36 5.14 -7.70
C LEU A 20 -6.98 5.75 -7.94
N SER A 21 -6.64 6.83 -7.23
CA SER A 21 -5.32 7.47 -7.34
C SER A 21 -4.21 6.55 -6.86
N TYR A 22 -4.41 5.81 -5.76
CA TYR A 22 -3.45 4.80 -5.31
C TYR A 22 -3.29 3.66 -6.32
N ARG A 23 -4.40 3.14 -6.88
CA ARG A 23 -4.34 2.09 -7.92
C ARG A 23 -3.54 2.54 -9.14
N GLN A 24 -3.78 3.76 -9.62
CA GLN A 24 -3.05 4.33 -10.75
C GLN A 24 -1.56 4.48 -10.46
N LEU A 25 -1.21 5.01 -9.28
CA LEU A 25 0.18 5.17 -8.86
C LEU A 25 0.90 3.81 -8.75
N ILE A 26 0.28 2.83 -8.09
CA ILE A 26 0.86 1.50 -7.92
C ILE A 26 1.08 0.85 -9.29
N ASN A 27 0.07 0.85 -10.16
CA ASN A 27 0.20 0.28 -11.51
C ASN A 27 1.32 0.96 -12.31
N TYR A 28 1.45 2.30 -12.22
CA TYR A 28 2.54 3.04 -12.87
C TYR A 28 3.93 2.61 -12.37
N LEU A 29 4.10 2.47 -11.05
CA LEU A 29 5.36 2.02 -10.45
C LEU A 29 5.72 0.59 -10.88
N ILE A 30 4.73 -0.31 -10.87
CA ILE A 30 4.89 -1.71 -11.29
C ILE A 30 5.25 -1.80 -12.78
N GLN A 31 4.61 -0.99 -13.65
CA GLN A 31 4.94 -0.92 -15.08
C GLN A 31 6.36 -0.42 -15.34
N ARG A 32 6.93 0.37 -14.42
CA ARG A 32 8.34 0.78 -14.45
C ARG A 32 9.31 -0.28 -13.92
N GLY A 33 8.80 -1.41 -13.44
CA GLY A 33 9.59 -2.51 -12.87
C GLY A 33 9.89 -2.36 -11.38
N GLU A 34 9.36 -1.34 -10.72
CA GLU A 34 9.57 -1.11 -9.28
C GLU A 34 8.84 -2.17 -8.45
N CYS A 35 9.38 -2.48 -7.27
CA CYS A 35 8.66 -3.24 -6.25
C CYS A 35 7.93 -2.27 -5.32
N VAL A 36 6.65 -2.53 -5.07
CA VAL A 36 5.81 -1.70 -4.21
C VAL A 36 5.44 -2.49 -2.96
N VAL A 37 5.79 -1.94 -1.80
CA VAL A 37 5.39 -2.46 -0.49
C VAL A 37 4.25 -1.60 0.04
N VAL A 38 3.08 -2.20 0.26
CA VAL A 38 1.91 -1.51 0.81
C VAL A 38 1.81 -1.82 2.31
N THR A 39 1.80 -0.77 3.14
CA THR A 39 1.74 -0.85 4.61
C THR A 39 0.48 -0.18 5.15
N GLY A 40 0.14 -0.50 6.39
CA GLY A 40 -1.03 0.04 7.08
C GLY A 40 -1.22 -0.61 8.44
N GLY A 41 -2.08 -0.01 9.27
CA GLY A 41 -2.41 -0.52 10.60
C GLY A 41 -3.28 -1.78 10.57
N ARG A 42 -3.66 -2.23 11.77
CA ARG A 42 -4.48 -3.44 12.00
C ARG A 42 -5.99 -3.17 12.06
N SER A 43 -6.42 -1.92 11.90
CA SER A 43 -7.86 -1.62 11.93
C SER A 43 -8.56 -2.25 10.73
N GLU A 44 -9.75 -2.78 10.93
CA GLU A 44 -10.53 -3.42 9.86
C GLU A 44 -10.82 -2.45 8.70
N ALA A 45 -11.10 -1.19 9.03
CA ALA A 45 -11.32 -0.14 8.04
C ALA A 45 -10.08 0.12 7.17
N GLU A 46 -8.88 0.19 7.77
CA GLU A 46 -7.62 0.33 7.02
C GLU A 46 -7.37 -0.89 6.15
N PHE A 47 -7.53 -2.09 6.71
CA PHE A 47 -7.29 -3.34 6.01
C PHE A 47 -8.20 -3.47 4.79
N SER A 48 -9.51 -3.22 4.94
CA SER A 48 -10.47 -3.26 3.83
C SER A 48 -10.10 -2.28 2.72
N ALA A 49 -9.77 -1.03 3.07
CA ALA A 49 -9.39 -0.03 2.08
C ALA A 49 -8.10 -0.40 1.32
N ILE A 50 -7.11 -0.98 2.00
CA ILE A 50 -5.87 -1.46 1.38
C ILE A 50 -6.14 -2.67 0.49
N GLN A 51 -6.99 -3.61 0.91
CA GLN A 51 -7.42 -4.73 0.06
C GLN A 51 -8.13 -4.22 -1.19
N ASP A 52 -9.00 -3.24 -1.06
CA ASP A 52 -9.68 -2.61 -2.21
C ASP A 52 -8.67 -1.96 -3.16
N ILE A 53 -7.65 -1.27 -2.64
CA ILE A 53 -6.58 -0.70 -3.47
C ILE A 53 -5.83 -1.83 -4.20
N VAL A 54 -5.32 -2.83 -3.49
CA VAL A 54 -4.47 -3.89 -4.05
C VAL A 54 -5.23 -4.76 -5.04
N HIS A 55 -6.45 -5.19 -4.73
CA HIS A 55 -7.28 -6.02 -5.62
C HIS A 55 -7.71 -5.29 -6.90
N GLY A 56 -7.76 -3.95 -6.88
CA GLY A 56 -8.03 -3.16 -8.08
C GLY A 56 -6.79 -2.77 -8.88
N CYS A 57 -5.59 -3.19 -8.46
CA CYS A 57 -4.37 -3.05 -9.25
C CYS A 57 -4.26 -4.17 -10.29
N GLN A 58 -3.39 -3.98 -11.28
CA GLN A 58 -3.01 -5.05 -12.20
C GLN A 58 -2.30 -6.16 -11.40
N PRO A 59 -2.65 -7.45 -11.59
CA PRO A 59 -1.98 -8.54 -10.89
C PRO A 59 -0.47 -8.51 -11.11
N SER A 60 0.30 -8.52 -10.02
CA SER A 60 1.76 -8.49 -10.09
C SER A 60 2.39 -9.04 -8.81
N GLU A 61 3.40 -9.88 -8.96
CA GLU A 61 4.24 -10.38 -7.86
C GLU A 61 5.10 -9.28 -7.22
N ARG A 62 5.18 -8.10 -7.86
CA ARG A 62 5.93 -6.94 -7.36
C ARG A 62 5.13 -6.09 -6.37
N ILE A 63 3.87 -6.43 -6.10
CA ILE A 63 3.04 -5.79 -5.07
C ILE A 63 3.07 -6.65 -3.80
N ILE A 64 3.71 -6.14 -2.75
CA ILE A 64 3.82 -6.83 -1.46
C ILE A 64 2.93 -6.14 -0.45
N ASN A 65 1.88 -6.82 0.03
CA ASN A 65 0.98 -6.28 1.05
C ASN A 65 1.41 -6.72 2.46
N LEU A 66 1.89 -5.76 3.25
CA LEU A 66 2.30 -5.90 4.65
C LEU A 66 1.33 -5.21 5.64
N ALA A 67 0.15 -4.79 5.20
CA ALA A 67 -0.84 -4.16 6.08
C ALA A 67 -1.19 -5.07 7.28
N GLY A 68 -1.10 -4.52 8.49
CA GLY A 68 -1.35 -5.22 9.75
C GLY A 68 -0.27 -6.24 10.16
N LYS A 69 0.78 -6.43 9.36
CA LYS A 69 1.83 -7.45 9.58
C LYS A 69 3.09 -6.93 10.27
N LEU A 70 3.20 -5.61 10.46
CA LEU A 70 4.39 -4.97 11.02
C LEU A 70 4.06 -4.25 12.32
N GLU A 71 4.97 -4.34 13.29
CA GLU A 71 5.10 -3.43 14.41
C GLU A 71 5.84 -2.15 14.00
N ILE A 72 5.71 -1.08 14.79
CA ILE A 72 6.31 0.23 14.47
C ILE A 72 7.84 0.17 14.26
N PRO A 73 8.63 -0.56 15.08
CA PRO A 73 10.07 -0.67 14.84
C PRO A 73 10.42 -1.40 13.53
N GLU A 74 9.62 -2.39 13.14
CA GLU A 74 9.81 -3.14 11.88
C GLU A 74 9.49 -2.25 10.68
N LEU A 75 8.43 -1.43 10.79
CA LEU A 75 8.09 -0.43 9.76
C LEU A 75 9.22 0.61 9.58
N ALA A 76 9.85 1.06 10.67
CA ALA A 76 10.94 2.03 10.62
C ALA A 76 12.25 1.47 10.01
N ALA A 77 12.37 0.14 9.94
CA ALA A 77 13.52 -0.55 9.36
C ALA A 77 13.38 -0.84 7.85
N LEU A 78 12.19 -0.57 7.27
CA LEU A 78 11.98 -0.57 5.82
C LEU A 78 12.65 0.65 5.19
#